data_AF-A0A428MPK2-F1
#
_entry.id   AF-A0A428MPK2-F1
#
_cell.length_a   1.000
_cell.length_b   1.000
_cell.length_c   1.000
_cell.angle_alpha   90.00
_cell.angle_beta   90.00
_cell.angle_gamma   90.00
#
_symmetry.space_group_name_H-M   'P 1'
#
loop_
_entity.id
_entity.type
_entity.pdbx_description
1 polymer ?
#
loop_
_entity_poly.entity_id
_entity_poly.type
_entity_poly.pdbx_seq_one_letter_code
_entity_poly.pdbx_strand_id
1 'polypeptide(L)'
;MGRFSEAMIEEYEGQVTGASSRTTYIRYSQERDLPMLLAIRNATFMSHGQLFEQLVATGSEVSRRACNWRIQRLVQAGVVSKMPPQLPYCGPVYTISRSGLACLESCGHGLISLTSESKSLANPAQIQHYLELGEIQAAFRRTKMLKEWTGDLEIRSINQSIDLPLAKDYDAIAELEYDNFRYRIALEYERSLKASTRYQEIVAAIEDEDQVQLLVYMTSSIDLLYQLKAEFEEQRFPIVLVPARSFCMSPLAARMYSTRSLGGQKATIEDVLGAIPRRKRVPPGEQFDHE
;
A
#
# COMPACT_ATOMS: atom_id res chain seq x y z
N MET A 1 58.95 -3.09 18.77
CA MET A 1 58.94 -4.45 19.34
C MET A 1 58.03 -4.39 20.56
N GLY A 2 56.91 -5.09 20.69
CA GLY A 2 56.22 -6.05 19.83
C GLY A 2 54.97 -6.53 20.57
N ARG A 3 53.90 -6.71 19.80
CA ARG A 3 52.76 -7.63 19.99
C ARG A 3 51.73 -7.32 21.09
N PHE A 4 50.63 -6.74 20.62
CA PHE A 4 49.27 -6.99 21.11
C PHE A 4 48.87 -8.45 20.80
N SER A 5 48.29 -9.14 21.78
CA SER A 5 47.52 -10.38 21.67
C SER A 5 46.37 -10.27 22.68
N GLU A 6 45.19 -10.83 22.53
CA GLU A 6 44.50 -11.56 21.48
C GLU A 6 43.01 -11.46 21.89
N ALA A 7 42.11 -11.33 20.93
CA ALA A 7 40.68 -11.23 21.17
C ALA A 7 40.13 -12.56 21.73
N MET A 8 39.35 -12.49 22.82
CA MET A 8 38.52 -13.60 23.27
C MET A 8 37.39 -13.82 22.25
N ILE A 9 37.48 -14.92 21.53
CA ILE A 9 36.36 -15.52 20.79
C ILE A 9 35.82 -16.63 21.70
N GLU A 10 34.63 -16.43 22.26
CA GLU A 10 33.88 -17.51 22.90
C GLU A 10 33.22 -18.35 21.80
N GLU A 11 33.82 -19.52 21.52
CA GLU A 11 33.20 -20.58 20.72
C GLU A 11 32.19 -21.34 21.58
N TYR A 12 30.90 -21.23 21.25
CA TYR A 12 29.86 -22.08 21.78
C TYR A 12 29.64 -23.27 20.83
N GLU A 13 30.30 -24.39 21.09
CA GLU A 13 30.08 -25.66 20.37
C GLU A 13 28.78 -26.32 20.83
N GLY A 14 27.69 -26.06 20.09
CA GLY A 14 26.49 -26.89 20.13
C GLY A 14 26.59 -28.00 19.09
N GLN A 15 26.76 -29.25 19.53
CA GLN A 15 26.68 -30.44 18.69
C GLN A 15 25.32 -30.51 17.98
N VAL A 16 25.31 -30.36 16.65
CA VAL A 16 24.17 -30.73 15.81
C VAL A 16 24.63 -31.75 14.78
N THR A 17 24.09 -32.95 14.93
CA THR A 17 24.20 -34.07 14.01
C THR A 17 23.62 -33.72 12.63
N GLY A 18 24.44 -33.84 11.59
CA GLY A 18 24.03 -34.39 10.30
C GLY A 18 23.00 -33.62 9.46
N ALA A 19 23.33 -32.40 9.03
CA ALA A 19 22.92 -31.88 7.72
C ALA A 19 23.94 -30.81 7.30
N SER A 20 24.47 -30.91 6.09
CA SER A 20 25.35 -29.88 5.51
C SER A 20 24.54 -28.60 5.28
N SER A 21 24.41 -27.80 6.34
CA SER A 21 23.93 -26.43 6.28
C SER A 21 25.02 -25.60 5.60
N ARG A 22 24.99 -25.55 4.27
CA ARG A 22 25.64 -24.44 3.55
C ARG A 22 24.93 -23.18 4.02
N THR A 23 25.57 -22.44 4.93
CA THR A 23 25.20 -21.07 5.26
C THR A 23 25.24 -20.30 3.96
N THR A 24 24.07 -20.09 3.36
CA THR A 24 23.97 -19.42 2.06
C THR A 24 24.20 -17.95 2.36
N TYR A 25 25.44 -17.48 2.26
CA TYR A 25 25.75 -16.05 2.39
C TYR A 25 24.95 -15.31 1.31
N ILE A 26 23.91 -14.61 1.75
CA ILE A 26 23.08 -13.79 0.88
C ILE A 26 23.72 -12.41 0.81
N ARG A 27 24.30 -12.08 -0.34
CA ARG A 27 24.73 -10.71 -0.62
C ARG A 27 23.49 -9.85 -0.82
N TYR A 28 23.16 -9.02 0.16
CA TYR A 28 22.10 -8.02 0.07
C TYR A 28 22.51 -6.90 -0.89
N SER A 29 21.59 -6.48 -1.76
CA SER A 29 21.77 -5.37 -2.68
C SER A 29 20.80 -4.25 -2.32
N GLN A 30 21.30 -3.14 -1.78
CA GLN A 30 20.45 -1.99 -1.42
C GLN A 30 19.70 -1.43 -2.65
N GLU A 31 20.32 -1.42 -3.82
CA GLU A 31 19.68 -0.90 -5.05
C GLU A 31 18.55 -1.78 -5.59
N ARG A 32 18.55 -3.09 -5.30
CA ARG A 32 17.65 -4.05 -5.96
C ARG A 32 16.80 -4.88 -5.01
N ASP A 33 17.32 -5.22 -3.84
CA ASP A 33 16.60 -5.97 -2.81
C ASP A 33 15.73 -5.05 -1.97
N LEU A 34 16.22 -3.86 -1.63
CA LEU A 34 15.44 -2.90 -0.85
C LEU A 34 14.12 -2.52 -1.52
N PRO A 35 14.07 -2.13 -2.82
CA PRO A 35 12.79 -1.78 -3.44
C PRO A 35 11.81 -2.97 -3.50
N MET A 36 12.33 -4.20 -3.65
CA MET A 36 11.52 -5.42 -3.63
C MET A 36 10.93 -5.70 -2.25
N LEU A 37 11.73 -5.57 -1.19
CA LEU A 37 11.25 -5.76 0.19
C LEU A 37 10.25 -4.68 0.59
N LEU A 38 10.50 -3.42 0.21
CA LEU A 38 9.57 -2.32 0.43
C LEU A 38 8.24 -2.54 -0.31
N ALA A 39 8.28 -2.98 -1.58
CA ALA A 39 7.08 -3.28 -2.35
C ALA A 39 6.24 -4.39 -1.70
N ILE A 40 6.88 -5.48 -1.24
CA ILE A 40 6.19 -6.59 -0.58
C ILE A 40 5.63 -6.18 0.78
N ARG A 41 6.40 -5.44 1.60
CA ARG A 41 5.94 -4.95 2.90
C ARG A 41 4.77 -4.00 2.73
N ASN A 42 4.90 -2.96 1.91
CA ASN A 42 3.90 -1.89 1.79
C ASN A 42 2.57 -2.35 1.19
N ALA A 43 2.59 -3.44 0.40
CA ALA A 43 1.36 -4.04 -0.12
C ALA A 43 0.73 -5.05 0.84
N THR A 44 1.39 -5.42 1.94
CA THR A 44 1.04 -6.50 2.88
C THR A 44 1.05 -7.90 2.24
N PHE A 45 0.31 -8.10 1.16
CA PHE A 45 0.36 -9.25 0.27
C PHE A 45 0.44 -8.82 -1.18
N MET A 46 1.30 -9.48 -1.95
CA MET A 46 1.49 -9.14 -3.37
C MET A 46 1.67 -10.38 -4.21
N SER A 47 0.93 -10.49 -5.32
CA SER A 47 1.14 -11.59 -6.27
C SER A 47 2.46 -11.42 -7.02
N HIS A 48 2.96 -12.53 -7.55
CA HIS A 48 4.18 -12.51 -8.35
C HIS A 48 4.08 -11.63 -9.62
N GLY A 49 2.88 -11.52 -10.22
CA GLY A 49 2.63 -10.61 -11.34
C GLY A 49 2.74 -9.14 -10.90
N GLN A 50 1.99 -8.76 -9.87
CA GLN A 50 1.96 -7.40 -9.32
C GLN A 50 3.34 -6.92 -8.85
N LEU A 51 4.13 -7.80 -8.22
CA LEU A 51 5.49 -7.45 -7.79
C LEU A 51 6.36 -7.03 -8.96
N PHE A 52 6.35 -7.81 -10.04
CA PHE A 52 7.13 -7.46 -11.22
C PHE A 52 6.66 -6.16 -11.86
N GLU A 53 5.35 -5.98 -12.01
CA GLU A 53 4.77 -4.77 -12.59
C GLU A 53 5.13 -3.52 -11.76
N GLN A 54 5.08 -3.60 -10.44
CA GLN A 54 5.46 -2.50 -9.55
C GLN A 54 6.95 -2.18 -9.62
N LEU A 55 7.82 -3.20 -9.67
CA LEU A 55 9.26 -2.98 -9.79
C LEU A 55 9.65 -2.39 -11.14
N VAL A 56 8.96 -2.77 -12.22
CA VAL A 56 9.13 -2.14 -13.54
C VAL A 56 8.64 -0.70 -13.53
N ALA A 57 7.46 -0.44 -12.95
CA ALA A 57 6.88 0.90 -12.89
C ALA A 57 7.76 1.90 -12.10
N THR A 58 8.51 1.42 -11.12
CA THR A 58 9.45 2.23 -10.32
C THR A 58 10.88 2.25 -10.89
N GLY A 59 11.13 1.59 -12.02
CA GLY A 59 12.48 1.49 -12.62
C GLY A 59 13.46 0.59 -11.85
N SER A 60 12.99 -0.11 -10.81
CA SER A 60 13.82 -0.98 -9.95
C SER A 60 14.18 -2.31 -10.61
N GLU A 61 13.42 -2.74 -11.63
CA GLU A 61 13.65 -4.00 -12.34
C GLU A 61 13.26 -3.86 -13.81
N VAL A 62 13.96 -4.61 -14.68
CA VAL A 62 13.68 -4.66 -16.13
C VAL A 62 13.58 -6.09 -16.64
N SER A 63 14.16 -7.05 -15.92
CA SER A 63 14.26 -8.44 -16.37
C SER A 63 13.40 -9.34 -15.51
N ARG A 64 12.44 -10.02 -16.14
CA ARG A 64 11.61 -11.01 -15.44
C ARG A 64 12.45 -12.12 -14.83
N ARG A 65 13.51 -12.54 -15.52
CA ARG A 65 14.44 -13.57 -15.03
C ARG A 65 15.18 -13.10 -13.78
N ALA A 66 15.68 -11.86 -13.78
CA ALA A 66 16.36 -11.29 -12.62
C ALA A 66 15.42 -11.14 -11.42
N CYS A 67 14.20 -10.64 -11.66
CA CYS A 67 13.14 -10.56 -10.65
C CYS A 67 12.86 -11.93 -10.02
N ASN A 68 12.67 -12.97 -10.84
CA ASN A 68 12.37 -14.34 -10.38
C ASN A 68 13.50 -14.91 -9.53
N TRP A 69 14.75 -14.76 -9.97
CA TRP A 69 15.91 -15.22 -9.22
C TRP A 69 16.01 -14.49 -7.88
N ARG A 70 15.80 -13.16 -7.88
CA ARG A 70 15.90 -12.33 -6.68
C ARG A 70 14.87 -12.71 -5.63
N ILE A 71 13.60 -12.82 -6.02
CA ILE A 71 12.54 -13.19 -5.08
C ILE A 71 12.73 -14.61 -4.55
N GLN A 72 13.20 -15.54 -5.39
CA GLN A 72 13.51 -16.90 -4.93
C GLN A 72 14.64 -16.91 -3.89
N ARG A 73 15.71 -16.15 -4.11
CA ARG A 73 16.80 -16.00 -3.13
C ARG A 73 16.29 -15.37 -1.82
N LEU A 74 15.45 -14.33 -1.88
CA LEU A 74 14.90 -13.69 -0.67
C LEU A 74 13.93 -14.62 0.10
N VAL A 75 13.20 -15.49 -0.60
CA VAL A 75 12.39 -16.54 0.03
C VAL A 75 13.27 -17.60 0.69
N GLN A 76 14.34 -18.05 0.02
CA GLN A 76 15.30 -19.01 0.58
C GLN A 76 16.04 -18.43 1.80
N ALA A 77 16.29 -17.12 1.79
CA ALA A 77 16.85 -16.36 2.91
C ALA A 77 15.90 -16.23 4.12
N GLY A 78 14.63 -16.57 3.96
CA GLY A 78 13.61 -16.40 4.99
C GLY A 78 13.22 -14.94 5.26
N VAL A 79 13.63 -13.97 4.43
CA VAL A 79 13.22 -12.55 4.58
C VAL A 79 11.88 -12.25 3.90
N VAL A 80 11.42 -13.13 3.01
CA VAL A 80 10.09 -13.09 2.39
C VAL A 80 9.42 -14.44 2.60
N SER A 81 8.14 -14.42 2.97
CA SER A 81 7.30 -15.61 3.08
C SER A 81 6.48 -15.81 1.81
N LYS A 82 6.35 -17.08 1.40
CA LYS A 82 5.57 -17.50 0.23
C LYS A 82 4.24 -18.09 0.71
N MET A 83 3.13 -17.50 0.26
CA MET A 83 1.77 -17.94 0.58
C MET A 83 1.22 -18.87 -0.52
N PRO A 84 0.16 -19.64 -0.23
CA PRO A 84 -0.53 -20.44 -1.23
C PRO A 84 -1.05 -19.58 -2.40
N PRO A 85 -1.04 -20.10 -3.64
CA PRO A 85 -1.62 -19.41 -4.79
C PRO A 85 -3.07 -19.00 -4.53
N GLN A 86 -3.44 -17.81 -4.98
CA GLN A 86 -4.79 -17.27 -4.87
C GLN A 86 -5.35 -17.02 -6.26
N LEU A 87 -6.33 -17.80 -6.69
CA LEU A 87 -7.00 -17.52 -7.96
C LEU A 87 -7.75 -16.18 -7.88
N PRO A 88 -7.78 -15.37 -8.96
CA PRO A 88 -7.26 -15.64 -10.30
C PRO A 88 -5.78 -15.25 -10.52
N TYR A 89 -5.04 -14.90 -9.46
CA TYR A 89 -3.66 -14.44 -9.55
C TYR A 89 -2.70 -15.60 -9.85
N CYS A 90 -1.94 -15.46 -10.93
CA CYS A 90 -1.00 -16.48 -11.38
C CYS A 90 0.25 -16.50 -10.49
N GLY A 91 0.55 -17.69 -9.96
CA GLY A 91 1.76 -17.95 -9.18
C GLY A 91 1.60 -17.67 -7.68
N PRO A 92 2.72 -17.59 -6.95
CA PRO A 92 2.68 -17.38 -5.52
C PRO A 92 2.32 -15.94 -5.15
N VAL A 93 1.83 -15.81 -3.92
CA VAL A 93 1.69 -14.53 -3.21
C VAL A 93 2.82 -14.41 -2.20
N TYR A 94 3.35 -13.21 -2.05
CA TYR A 94 4.45 -12.90 -1.14
C TYR A 94 3.99 -11.97 -0.03
N THR A 95 4.57 -12.16 1.15
CA THR A 95 4.45 -11.24 2.29
C THR A 95 5.80 -11.13 3.00
N ILE A 96 6.04 -10.04 3.71
CA ILE A 96 7.28 -9.81 4.43
C ILE A 96 7.34 -10.73 5.67
N SER A 97 8.51 -11.30 5.96
CA SER A 97 8.72 -12.06 7.19
C SER A 97 9.23 -11.16 8.32
N ARG A 98 9.32 -11.68 9.55
CA ARG A 98 9.98 -10.96 10.66
C ARG A 98 11.43 -10.60 10.35
N SER A 99 12.17 -11.53 9.77
CA SER A 99 13.56 -11.29 9.37
C SER A 99 13.66 -10.23 8.26
N GLY A 100 12.67 -10.18 7.37
CA GLY A 100 12.56 -9.12 6.37
C GLY A 100 12.28 -7.75 6.99
N LEU A 101 11.40 -7.68 8.00
CA LEU A 101 11.15 -6.46 8.76
C LEU A 101 12.41 -5.99 9.50
N ALA A 102 13.11 -6.88 10.20
CA ALA A 102 14.36 -6.56 10.89
C ALA A 102 15.43 -6.03 9.92
N CYS A 103 15.49 -6.59 8.71
CA CYS A 103 16.35 -6.08 7.64
C CYS A 103 15.95 -4.66 7.22
N LEU A 104 14.67 -4.39 6.98
CA LEU A 104 14.17 -3.05 6.62
C LEU A 104 14.43 -2.02 7.73
N GLU A 105 14.20 -2.39 8.99
CA GLU A 105 14.50 -1.57 10.17
C GLU A 105 15.99 -1.21 10.23
N SER A 106 16.87 -2.19 10.05
CA SER A 106 18.33 -1.98 10.01
C SER A 106 18.78 -1.10 8.85
N CYS A 107 17.99 -1.04 7.77
CA CYS A 107 18.22 -0.16 6.63
C CYS A 107 17.60 1.23 6.79
N GLY A 108 17.01 1.56 7.95
CA GLY A 108 16.37 2.86 8.19
C GLY A 108 14.94 2.98 7.65
N HIS A 109 14.31 1.86 7.29
CA HIS A 109 12.95 1.79 6.77
C HIS A 109 12.00 1.09 7.75
N GLY A 110 12.05 1.41 9.04
CA GLY A 110 11.08 0.91 10.02
C GLY A 110 9.69 1.54 9.84
N LEU A 111 8.64 0.83 10.27
CA LEU A 111 7.28 1.38 10.46
C LEU A 111 6.86 1.15 11.90
N ILE A 112 6.29 2.15 12.55
CA ILE A 112 5.81 2.03 13.95
C ILE A 112 4.62 1.06 14.01
N SER A 113 3.80 1.05 12.96
CA SER A 113 2.61 0.20 12.85
C SER A 113 2.92 -1.30 12.66
N LEU A 114 4.13 -1.65 12.23
CA LEU A 114 4.56 -3.02 11.97
C LEU A 114 6.07 -3.16 12.12
N THR A 115 6.49 -3.80 13.22
CA THR A 115 7.89 -4.08 13.53
C THR A 115 8.18 -5.58 13.45
N SER A 116 9.46 -5.92 13.43
CA SER A 116 9.96 -7.30 13.54
C SER A 116 9.47 -8.01 14.81
N GLU A 117 9.13 -7.25 15.86
CA GLU A 117 8.63 -7.71 17.15
C GLU A 117 7.09 -7.74 17.27
N SER A 118 6.34 -7.24 16.29
CA SER A 118 4.87 -7.20 16.33
C SER A 118 4.26 -8.57 16.66
N LYS A 119 3.36 -8.68 17.63
CA LYS A 119 2.81 -9.97 18.11
C LYS A 119 2.25 -10.85 16.99
N SER A 120 1.58 -10.23 16.02
CA SER A 120 1.04 -10.88 14.84
C SER A 120 1.52 -10.17 13.58
N LEU A 121 1.78 -10.95 12.52
CA LEU A 121 1.93 -10.44 11.16
C LEU A 121 0.57 -10.41 10.45
N ALA A 122 0.59 -10.07 9.16
CA ALA A 122 -0.59 -9.98 8.31
C ALA A 122 -1.45 -11.26 8.35
N ASN A 123 -2.77 -11.08 8.48
CA ASN A 123 -3.73 -12.18 8.50
C ASN A 123 -3.93 -12.76 7.08
N PRO A 124 -3.65 -14.06 6.84
CA PRO A 124 -3.86 -14.68 5.53
C PRO A 124 -5.31 -14.63 5.01
N ALA A 125 -6.31 -14.46 5.89
CA ALA A 125 -7.69 -14.28 5.47
C ALA A 125 -7.91 -12.98 4.64
N GLN A 126 -7.00 -12.02 4.76
CA GLN A 126 -7.05 -10.74 4.06
C GLN A 126 -6.30 -10.73 2.73
N ILE A 127 -5.69 -11.85 2.30
CA ILE A 127 -4.87 -11.87 1.07
C ILE A 127 -5.64 -11.30 -0.12
N GLN A 128 -6.88 -11.74 -0.35
CA GLN A 128 -7.68 -11.24 -1.49
C GLN A 128 -7.92 -9.74 -1.44
N HIS A 129 -8.15 -9.16 -0.25
CA HIS A 129 -8.35 -7.72 -0.11
C HIS A 129 -7.13 -6.94 -0.59
N TYR A 130 -5.93 -7.32 -0.15
CA TYR A 130 -4.69 -6.65 -0.56
C TYR A 130 -4.32 -6.89 -2.02
N LEU A 131 -4.60 -8.08 -2.56
CA LEU A 131 -4.39 -8.33 -3.99
C LEU A 131 -5.32 -7.47 -4.85
N GLU A 132 -6.57 -7.27 -4.45
CA GLU A 132 -7.52 -6.41 -5.15
C GLU A 132 -7.13 -4.91 -5.02
N LEU A 133 -6.61 -4.48 -3.86
CA LEU A 133 -6.00 -3.15 -3.69
C LEU A 133 -4.79 -2.94 -4.62
N GLY A 134 -3.96 -3.96 -4.81
CA GLY A 134 -2.85 -3.92 -5.77
C GLY A 134 -3.32 -3.70 -7.22
N GLU A 135 -4.46 -4.28 -7.61
CA GLU A 135 -5.07 -4.04 -8.92
C GLU A 135 -5.60 -2.61 -9.05
N ILE A 136 -6.22 -2.08 -7.99
CA ILE A 136 -6.69 -0.69 -7.92
C ILE A 136 -5.51 0.27 -8.10
N GLN A 137 -4.42 0.06 -7.37
CA GLN A 137 -3.20 0.85 -7.50
C GLN A 137 -2.65 0.80 -8.93
N ALA A 138 -2.58 -0.40 -9.54
CA ALA A 138 -2.16 -0.56 -10.92
C ALA A 138 -3.08 0.18 -11.90
N ALA A 139 -4.40 0.19 -11.64
CA ALA A 139 -5.37 0.95 -12.44
C ALA A 139 -5.13 2.46 -12.36
N PHE A 140 -4.88 3.00 -11.17
CA PHE A 140 -4.48 4.40 -11.02
C PHE A 140 -3.20 4.71 -11.78
N ARG A 141 -2.17 3.86 -11.71
CA ARG A 141 -0.94 4.06 -12.53
C ARG A 141 -1.23 4.11 -14.02
N ARG A 142 -2.17 3.31 -14.53
CA ARG A 142 -2.55 3.30 -15.95
C ARG A 142 -3.19 4.61 -16.41
N THR A 143 -3.80 5.38 -15.51
CA THR A 143 -4.34 6.72 -15.83
C THR A 143 -3.26 7.75 -16.11
N LYS A 144 -2.00 7.50 -15.70
CA LYS A 144 -0.90 8.48 -15.68
C LYS A 144 -1.09 9.69 -14.76
N MET A 145 -2.17 9.71 -13.96
CA MET A 145 -2.41 10.75 -12.97
C MET A 145 -1.72 10.45 -11.63
N LEU A 146 -1.51 9.17 -11.29
CA LEU A 146 -0.91 8.77 -10.01
C LEU A 146 0.56 9.21 -9.91
N LYS A 147 0.85 10.04 -8.90
CA LYS A 147 2.21 10.47 -8.53
C LYS A 147 2.74 9.68 -7.35
N GLU A 148 1.94 9.54 -6.31
CA GLU A 148 2.31 8.84 -5.09
C GLU A 148 1.16 7.94 -4.62
N TRP A 149 1.52 6.83 -3.98
CA TRP A 149 0.60 5.90 -3.36
C TRP A 149 1.14 5.51 -1.99
N THR A 150 0.33 5.71 -0.96
CA THR A 150 0.63 5.33 0.42
C THR A 150 -0.35 4.25 0.85
N GLY A 151 0.15 3.09 1.27
CA GLY A 151 -0.69 1.96 1.69
C GLY A 151 -1.12 2.02 3.16
N ASP A 152 -2.05 1.15 3.55
CA ASP A 152 -2.61 1.04 4.90
C ASP A 152 -1.55 0.97 6.03
N LEU A 153 -0.46 0.19 5.83
CA LEU A 153 0.60 0.05 6.81
C LEU A 153 1.33 1.37 7.05
N GLU A 154 1.61 2.11 5.98
CA GLU A 154 2.28 3.40 6.03
C GLU A 154 1.35 4.45 6.65
N ILE A 155 0.08 4.46 6.26
CA ILE A 155 -0.96 5.33 6.84
C ILE A 155 -1.09 5.11 8.35
N ARG A 156 -1.18 3.85 8.81
CA ARG A 156 -1.20 3.53 10.25
C ARG A 156 0.04 4.04 10.97
N SER A 157 1.21 3.92 10.34
CA SER A 157 2.45 4.40 10.94
C SER A 157 2.46 5.93 11.04
N ILE A 158 1.96 6.63 10.02
CA ILE A 158 1.82 8.08 9.97
C ILE A 158 0.89 8.55 11.09
N ASN A 159 -0.31 7.97 11.18
CA ASN A 159 -1.31 8.30 12.19
C ASN A 159 -0.83 8.06 13.63
N GLN A 160 0.12 7.14 13.84
CA GLN A 160 0.75 6.91 15.14
C GLN A 160 1.89 7.88 15.47
N SER A 161 2.42 8.60 14.48
CA SER A 161 3.64 9.42 14.62
C SER A 161 3.44 10.92 14.57
N ILE A 162 2.33 11.43 14.00
CA ILE A 162 2.13 12.87 13.73
C ILE A 162 1.02 13.43 14.63
N ASP A 163 1.17 14.69 15.07
CA ASP A 163 0.18 15.42 15.87
C ASP A 163 -1.13 15.76 15.12
N LEU A 164 -1.14 15.62 13.79
CA LEU A 164 -2.30 15.86 12.93
C LEU A 164 -2.55 14.63 12.03
N PRO A 165 -3.12 13.55 12.62
CA PRO A 165 -3.41 12.32 11.89
C PRO A 165 -4.54 12.51 10.88
N LEU A 166 -4.65 11.58 9.92
CA LEU A 166 -5.84 11.43 9.10
C LEU A 166 -7.04 11.07 9.97
N ALA A 167 -8.25 11.36 9.52
CA ALA A 167 -9.46 10.99 10.24
C ALA A 167 -9.59 9.47 10.46
N LYS A 168 -8.95 8.67 9.58
CA LYS A 168 -8.99 7.21 9.60
C LYS A 168 -7.69 6.57 9.11
N ASP A 169 -7.53 5.31 9.48
CA ASP A 169 -6.60 4.39 8.82
C ASP A 169 -7.20 3.91 7.49
N TYR A 170 -7.18 4.77 6.48
CA TYR A 170 -7.63 4.43 5.12
C TYR A 170 -6.84 3.25 4.54
N ASP A 171 -7.46 2.50 3.63
CA ASP A 171 -6.79 1.39 2.93
C ASP A 171 -5.64 1.89 2.05
N ALA A 172 -5.80 3.09 1.47
CA ALA A 172 -4.74 3.79 0.78
C ALA A 172 -5.01 5.29 0.64
N ILE A 173 -3.95 6.03 0.36
CA ILE A 173 -4.00 7.41 -0.14
C ILE A 173 -3.29 7.45 -1.48
N ALA A 174 -3.93 8.09 -2.45
CA ALA A 174 -3.33 8.36 -3.75
C ALA A 174 -3.16 9.86 -3.94
N GLU A 175 -1.96 10.28 -4.31
CA GLU A 175 -1.73 11.62 -4.82
C GLU A 175 -1.82 11.62 -6.34
N LEU A 176 -2.79 12.35 -6.87
CA LEU A 176 -3.07 12.47 -8.28
C LEU A 176 -2.68 13.86 -8.80
N GLU A 177 -2.20 13.91 -10.04
CA GLU A 177 -2.01 15.16 -10.79
C GLU A 177 -2.96 15.18 -11.98
N TYR A 178 -3.81 16.21 -12.04
CA TYR A 178 -4.77 16.43 -13.11
C TYR A 178 -4.97 17.93 -13.34
N ASP A 179 -4.95 18.37 -14.60
CA ASP A 179 -5.07 19.79 -14.99
C ASP A 179 -4.11 20.74 -14.23
N ASN A 180 -2.86 20.29 -13.98
CA ASN A 180 -1.84 20.99 -13.17
C ASN A 180 -2.16 21.18 -11.68
N PHE A 181 -3.23 20.55 -11.17
CA PHE A 181 -3.56 20.51 -9.75
C PHE A 181 -3.19 19.17 -9.14
N ARG A 182 -2.90 19.19 -7.83
CA ARG A 182 -2.66 17.97 -7.04
C ARG A 182 -3.88 17.67 -6.17
N TYR A 183 -4.30 16.42 -6.20
CA TYR A 183 -5.42 15.90 -5.43
C TYR A 183 -4.92 14.76 -4.56
N ARG A 184 -5.07 14.89 -3.25
CA ARG A 184 -4.82 13.82 -2.29
C ARG A 184 -6.16 13.17 -2.00
N ILE A 185 -6.32 11.93 -2.44
CA ILE A 185 -7.58 11.19 -2.32
C ILE A 185 -7.38 10.01 -1.39
N ALA A 186 -8.34 9.80 -0.49
CA ALA A 186 -8.40 8.60 0.33
C ALA A 186 -9.16 7.49 -0.39
N LEU A 187 -8.78 6.25 -0.14
CA LEU A 187 -9.41 5.06 -0.68
C LEU A 187 -9.86 4.13 0.44
N GLU A 188 -11.06 3.57 0.25
CA GLU A 188 -11.62 2.49 1.05
C GLU A 188 -12.10 1.40 0.08
N TYR A 189 -11.75 0.15 0.35
CA TYR A 189 -12.16 -0.98 -0.48
C TYR A 189 -12.96 -2.01 0.31
N GLU A 190 -14.22 -2.14 -0.05
CA GLU A 190 -15.18 -2.99 0.65
C GLU A 190 -15.46 -4.28 -0.12
N ARG A 191 -15.25 -5.42 0.55
CA ARG A 191 -15.62 -6.75 0.03
C ARG A 191 -16.95 -7.27 0.56
N SER A 192 -17.40 -6.73 1.69
CA SER A 192 -18.61 -7.16 2.41
C SER A 192 -19.22 -5.98 3.15
N LEU A 193 -20.54 -5.95 3.32
CA LEU A 193 -21.17 -4.92 4.14
C LEU A 193 -20.69 -4.98 5.59
N LYS A 194 -20.33 -3.81 6.13
CA LYS A 194 -20.28 -3.55 7.56
C LYS A 194 -21.70 -3.26 8.08
N ALA A 195 -21.86 -3.28 9.41
CA ALA A 195 -23.11 -2.84 10.02
C ALA A 195 -23.34 -1.33 9.78
N SER A 196 -24.59 -0.88 9.67
CA SER A 196 -24.91 0.53 9.41
C SER A 196 -24.32 1.48 10.47
N THR A 197 -24.28 1.06 11.74
CA THR A 197 -23.60 1.81 12.81
C THR A 197 -22.14 2.10 12.50
N ARG A 198 -21.44 1.19 11.83
CA ARG A 198 -20.06 1.37 11.44
C ARG A 198 -19.92 2.40 10.31
N TYR A 199 -20.89 2.50 9.40
CA TYR A 199 -20.88 3.56 8.39
C TYR A 199 -21.18 4.93 9.01
N GLN A 200 -22.05 5.00 10.01
CA GLN A 200 -22.30 6.23 10.76
C GLN A 200 -21.04 6.73 11.48
N GLU A 201 -20.26 5.84 12.08
CA GLU A 201 -18.95 6.19 12.65
C GLU A 201 -17.96 6.71 11.59
N ILE A 202 -17.92 6.07 10.42
CA ILE A 202 -17.07 6.51 9.31
C ILE A 202 -17.49 7.91 8.86
N VAL A 203 -18.79 8.13 8.68
CA VAL A 203 -19.38 9.41 8.32
C VAL A 203 -19.01 10.50 9.32
N ALA A 204 -19.16 10.22 10.62
CA ALA A 204 -18.81 11.18 11.66
C ALA A 204 -17.31 11.50 11.65
N ALA A 205 -16.45 10.51 11.42
CA ALA A 205 -15.01 10.73 11.35
C ALA A 205 -14.60 11.60 10.16
N ILE A 206 -15.22 11.41 8.99
CA ILE A 206 -14.84 12.13 7.76
C ILE A 206 -15.49 13.51 7.61
N GLU A 207 -16.43 13.88 8.49
CA GLU A 207 -17.10 15.19 8.40
C GLU A 207 -16.10 16.35 8.56
N ASP A 208 -15.12 16.18 9.44
CA ASP A 208 -14.08 17.16 9.75
C ASP A 208 -12.73 16.84 9.06
N GLU A 209 -12.71 15.95 8.07
CA GLU A 209 -11.48 15.56 7.36
C GLU A 209 -10.97 16.70 6.46
N ASP A 210 -9.71 17.13 6.67
CA ASP A 210 -9.08 18.26 6.00
C ASP A 210 -7.78 17.92 5.24
N GLN A 211 -7.27 16.70 5.45
CA GLN A 211 -6.01 16.17 4.93
C GLN A 211 -6.16 15.60 3.52
N VAL A 212 -7.37 15.20 3.13
CA VAL A 212 -7.69 14.67 1.81
C VAL A 212 -8.89 15.41 1.21
N GLN A 213 -8.98 15.49 -0.11
CA GLN A 213 -10.03 16.26 -0.79
C GLN A 213 -11.21 15.40 -1.28
N LEU A 214 -11.05 14.08 -1.28
CA LEU A 214 -12.02 13.13 -1.80
C LEU A 214 -11.84 11.77 -1.14
N LEU A 215 -12.95 11.12 -0.83
CA LEU A 215 -12.98 9.71 -0.49
C LEU A 215 -13.53 8.89 -1.65
N VAL A 216 -12.73 7.98 -2.17
CA VAL A 216 -13.13 7.01 -3.19
C VAL A 216 -13.47 5.69 -2.51
N TYR A 217 -14.77 5.41 -2.39
CA TYR A 217 -15.27 4.16 -1.83
C TYR A 217 -15.42 3.11 -2.94
N MET A 218 -14.49 2.17 -2.98
CA MET A 218 -14.47 1.08 -3.94
C MET A 218 -15.18 -0.16 -3.39
N THR A 219 -15.87 -0.89 -4.25
CA THR A 219 -16.67 -2.06 -3.87
C THR A 219 -16.34 -3.27 -4.72
N SER A 220 -16.43 -4.47 -4.15
CA SER A 220 -16.21 -5.72 -4.88
C SER A 220 -17.30 -6.01 -5.93
N SER A 221 -18.50 -5.45 -5.76
CA SER A 221 -19.63 -5.65 -6.67
C SER A 221 -20.53 -4.42 -6.80
N ILE A 222 -21.31 -4.37 -7.87
CA ILE A 222 -22.32 -3.32 -8.09
C ILE A 222 -23.48 -3.39 -7.07
N ASP A 223 -23.82 -4.58 -6.58
CA ASP A 223 -24.88 -4.75 -5.58
C ASP A 223 -24.47 -4.12 -4.25
N LEU A 224 -23.21 -4.34 -3.85
CA LEU A 224 -22.62 -3.72 -2.65
C LEU A 224 -22.62 -2.19 -2.77
N LEU A 225 -22.31 -1.67 -3.95
CA LEU A 225 -22.36 -0.23 -4.22
C LEU A 225 -23.76 0.35 -3.99
N TYR A 226 -24.80 -0.29 -4.54
CA TYR A 226 -26.16 0.24 -4.38
C TYR A 226 -26.65 0.21 -2.95
N GLN A 227 -26.23 -0.78 -2.16
CA GLN A 227 -26.51 -0.84 -0.73
C GLN A 227 -25.76 0.27 0.02
N LEU A 228 -24.47 0.46 -0.27
CA LEU A 228 -23.64 1.49 0.36
C LEU A 228 -24.06 2.92 0.02
N LYS A 229 -24.59 3.14 -1.17
CA LYS A 229 -24.99 4.48 -1.62
C LYS A 229 -25.91 5.17 -0.61
N ALA A 230 -26.85 4.43 -0.01
CA ALA A 230 -27.79 4.97 0.97
C ALA A 230 -27.11 5.51 2.24
N GLU A 231 -25.98 4.92 2.65
CA GLU A 231 -25.24 5.32 3.86
C GLU A 231 -24.50 6.67 3.67
N PHE A 232 -24.19 7.05 2.44
CA PHE A 232 -23.37 8.22 2.10
C PHE A 232 -24.13 9.34 1.35
N GLU A 233 -25.44 9.19 1.12
CA GLU A 233 -26.19 10.10 0.24
C GLU A 233 -26.24 11.55 0.76
N GLU A 234 -26.36 11.73 2.08
CA GLU A 234 -26.54 13.05 2.73
C GLU A 234 -25.22 13.69 3.18
N GLN A 235 -24.07 13.15 2.76
CA GLN A 235 -22.77 13.61 3.24
C GLN A 235 -22.31 14.89 2.56
N ARG A 236 -21.70 15.78 3.37
CA ARG A 236 -21.09 17.03 2.89
C ARG A 236 -19.70 16.81 2.31
N PHE A 237 -18.94 15.89 2.89
CA PHE A 237 -17.61 15.55 2.38
C PHE A 237 -17.72 14.96 0.97
N PRO A 238 -16.81 15.28 0.04
CA PRO A 238 -16.79 14.69 -1.29
C PRO A 238 -16.54 13.18 -1.22
N ILE A 239 -17.55 12.39 -1.60
CA ILE A 239 -17.44 10.93 -1.68
C ILE A 239 -17.92 10.46 -3.04
N VAL A 240 -17.17 9.53 -3.64
CA VAL A 240 -17.58 8.81 -4.85
C VAL A 240 -17.52 7.31 -4.61
N LEU A 241 -18.53 6.59 -5.13
CA LEU A 241 -18.60 5.14 -5.05
C LEU A 241 -18.36 4.51 -6.41
N VAL A 242 -17.57 3.44 -6.49
CA VAL A 242 -17.29 2.76 -7.76
C VAL A 242 -17.06 1.25 -7.57
N PRO A 243 -17.54 0.38 -8.48
CA PRO A 243 -17.14 -1.02 -8.46
C PRO A 243 -15.67 -1.13 -8.88
N ALA A 244 -14.83 -1.72 -8.02
CA ALA A 244 -13.39 -1.83 -8.22
C ALA A 244 -13.04 -2.47 -9.55
N ARG A 245 -13.75 -3.54 -9.94
CA ARG A 245 -13.54 -4.23 -11.22
C ARG A 245 -13.76 -3.32 -12.42
N SER A 246 -14.81 -2.50 -12.40
CA SER A 246 -15.11 -1.55 -13.49
C SER A 246 -14.02 -0.49 -13.60
N PHE A 247 -13.56 0.05 -12.46
CA PHE A 247 -12.43 0.98 -12.43
C PHE A 247 -11.14 0.34 -12.94
N CYS A 248 -10.83 -0.88 -12.49
CA CYS A 248 -9.61 -1.57 -12.90
C CYS A 248 -9.57 -1.85 -14.41
N MET A 249 -10.71 -2.19 -15.03
CA MET A 249 -10.79 -2.43 -16.47
C MET A 249 -10.63 -1.17 -17.32
N SER A 250 -11.23 -0.06 -16.90
CA SER A 250 -11.18 1.19 -17.67
C SER A 250 -11.23 2.41 -16.74
N PRO A 251 -10.10 2.80 -16.13
CA PRO A 251 -10.11 3.75 -15.01
C PRO A 251 -10.56 5.17 -15.41
N LEU A 252 -10.31 5.58 -16.66
CA LEU A 252 -10.76 6.88 -17.18
C LEU A 252 -12.23 6.88 -17.62
N ALA A 253 -12.77 5.74 -18.06
CA ALA A 253 -14.16 5.64 -18.52
C ALA A 253 -15.11 5.09 -17.44
N ALA A 254 -14.60 4.59 -16.33
CA ALA A 254 -15.38 4.03 -15.25
C ALA A 254 -16.31 5.09 -14.66
N ARG A 255 -17.60 4.74 -14.56
CA ARG A 255 -18.62 5.61 -13.99
C ARG A 255 -18.62 5.47 -12.48
N MET A 256 -18.25 6.54 -11.81
CA MET A 256 -18.28 6.70 -10.36
C MET A 256 -19.60 7.38 -9.97
N TYR A 257 -20.20 6.93 -8.87
CA TYR A 257 -21.43 7.49 -8.32
C TYR A 257 -21.06 8.56 -7.32
N SER A 258 -21.23 9.81 -7.70
CA SER A 258 -20.95 10.94 -6.84
C SER A 258 -22.08 11.12 -5.83
N THR A 259 -21.72 11.40 -4.58
CA THR A 259 -22.68 11.81 -3.54
C THR A 259 -23.23 13.21 -3.84
N ARG A 260 -24.23 13.68 -3.07
CA ARG A 260 -24.88 14.98 -3.32
C ARG A 260 -23.93 16.17 -3.24
N SER A 261 -22.87 16.09 -2.42
CA SER A 261 -21.81 17.10 -2.36
C SER A 261 -21.13 17.35 -3.71
N LEU A 262 -21.21 16.40 -4.63
CA LEU A 262 -20.66 16.45 -5.99
C LEU A 262 -21.76 16.41 -7.08
N GLY A 263 -22.99 16.77 -6.73
CA GLY A 263 -24.11 16.87 -7.68
C GLY A 263 -24.90 15.57 -7.93
N GLY A 264 -24.57 14.47 -7.26
CA GLY A 264 -25.41 13.25 -7.24
C GLY A 264 -25.46 12.45 -8.55
N GLN A 265 -24.58 12.75 -9.52
CA GLN A 265 -24.58 12.13 -10.84
C GLN A 265 -23.44 11.12 -11.02
N LYS A 266 -23.60 10.25 -12.02
CA LYS A 266 -22.49 9.42 -12.49
C LYS A 266 -21.46 10.31 -13.17
N ALA A 267 -20.19 10.14 -12.84
CA ALA A 267 -19.09 10.96 -13.33
C ALA A 267 -17.86 10.08 -13.63
N THR A 268 -16.97 10.51 -14.51
CA THR A 268 -15.62 9.92 -14.61
C THR A 268 -14.74 10.47 -13.47
N ILE A 269 -13.55 9.89 -13.28
CA ILE A 269 -12.59 10.45 -12.32
C ILE A 269 -12.19 11.89 -12.69
N GLU A 270 -12.09 12.21 -13.97
CA GLU A 270 -11.77 13.55 -14.46
C GLU A 270 -12.87 14.56 -14.13
N ASP A 271 -14.13 14.18 -14.37
CA ASP A 271 -15.31 14.99 -14.01
C ASP A 271 -15.33 15.28 -12.50
N VAL A 272 -15.04 14.25 -11.68
CA VAL A 272 -15.00 14.37 -10.21
C VAL A 272 -13.89 15.31 -9.77
N LEU A 273 -12.66 15.11 -10.26
CA LEU A 273 -11.52 15.96 -9.90
C LEU A 273 -11.76 17.41 -10.34
N GLY A 274 -12.39 17.63 -11.50
CA GLY A 274 -12.76 18.96 -11.98
C GLY A 274 -13.80 19.68 -11.12
N ALA A 275 -14.64 18.94 -10.39
CA ALA A 275 -15.68 19.48 -9.51
C ALA A 275 -15.16 19.83 -8.08
N ILE A 276 -14.01 19.30 -7.69
CA ILE A 276 -13.43 19.54 -6.34
C ILE A 276 -12.80 20.94 -6.29
N PRO A 277 -12.99 21.71 -5.19
CA PRO A 277 -12.31 22.99 -5.00
C PRO A 277 -10.80 22.87 -5.15
N ARG A 278 -10.24 23.65 -6.08
CA ARG A 278 -8.83 23.58 -6.47
C ARG A 278 -7.93 24.12 -5.36
N ARG A 279 -7.12 23.26 -4.73
CA ARG A 279 -5.95 23.71 -3.95
C ARG A 279 -4.79 23.96 -4.93
N LYS A 280 -4.29 25.22 -4.99
CA LYS A 280 -3.16 25.56 -5.86
C LYS A 280 -1.94 24.70 -5.49
N ARG A 281 -1.18 24.30 -6.50
CA ARG A 281 0.14 23.69 -6.34
C ARG A 281 1.01 24.62 -5.50
N VAL A 282 1.44 24.18 -4.32
CA VAL A 282 2.57 24.81 -3.63
C VAL A 282 3.82 24.39 -4.40
N PRO A 283 4.58 25.32 -5.01
CA PRO A 283 5.81 24.97 -5.71
C PRO A 283 6.81 24.37 -4.71
N PRO A 284 7.59 23.35 -5.12
CA PRO A 284 8.68 22.86 -4.30
C PRO A 284 9.75 23.96 -4.25
N GLY A 285 9.79 24.73 -3.16
CA GLY A 285 10.75 25.84 -2.99
C GLY A 285 10.35 26.94 -2.00
N GLU A 286 9.09 27.03 -1.58
CA GLU A 286 8.68 27.98 -0.53
C GLU A 286 8.43 27.24 0.79
N GLN A 287 9.51 26.89 1.47
CA GLN A 287 9.50 26.57 2.89
C GLN A 287 10.69 27.28 3.56
N PHE A 288 10.32 28.26 4.40
CA PHE A 288 11.12 28.94 5.43
C PHE A 288 12.10 30.04 5.01
N ASP A 289 11.58 31.26 4.88
CA ASP A 289 12.19 32.42 5.53
C ASP A 289 11.28 32.80 6.71
N HIS A 290 11.63 32.35 7.91
CA HIS A 290 11.19 32.96 9.16
C HIS A 290 12.37 33.77 9.70
N GLU A 291 12.31 35.08 9.53
CA GLU A 291 12.76 36.03 10.55
C GLU A 291 11.54 36.53 11.32
#